data_AF-A0A0M0LNS7-F1
#
_entry.id   AF-A0A0M0LNS7-F1
#
_cell.length_a   1.000
_cell.length_b   1.000
_cell.length_c   1.000
_cell.angle_alpha   90.00
_cell.angle_beta   90.00
_cell.angle_gamma   90.00
#
_symmetry.space_group_name_H-M   'P 1'
#
loop_
_entity.id
_entity.type
_entity.pdbx_description
1 polymer ?
#
loop_
_entity_poly.entity_id
_entity_poly.type
_entity_poly.pdbx_seq_one_letter_code
_entity_poly.pdbx_strand_id
1 'polypeptide(L)'
;MVKFFQPYELPVCEYCHEEWSWRVSIKKMFTLNRAMSCPSCGKEQYQTRKSRIRMSQLVLLSNLVLLINAFFDFYWWEIVLMYVAIIVTGFILMPYNLKLQNDEDLNLW
;
A
#
# COMPACT_ATOMS: atom_id res chain seq x y z
N MET A 1 -23.48 5.71 -10.31
CA MET A 1 -22.14 5.65 -10.91
C MET A 1 -21.28 6.71 -10.25
N VAL A 2 -20.39 6.33 -9.34
CA VAL A 2 -19.42 7.27 -8.77
C VAL A 2 -18.04 6.64 -8.91
N LYS A 3 -17.44 6.83 -10.08
CA LYS A 3 -16.01 6.64 -10.31
C LYS A 3 -15.34 7.98 -10.00
N PHE A 4 -14.87 8.18 -8.77
CA PHE A 4 -13.86 9.22 -8.53
C PHE A 4 -12.49 8.59 -8.70
N PHE A 5 -11.91 8.84 -9.87
CA PHE A 5 -10.53 8.61 -10.19
C PHE A 5 -9.73 9.80 -9.64
N GLN A 6 -9.37 9.77 -8.36
CA GLN A 6 -8.39 10.70 -7.78
C GLN A 6 -7.22 9.92 -7.18
N PRO A 7 -5.95 10.25 -7.53
CA PRO A 7 -4.80 9.41 -7.25
C PRO A 7 -4.09 9.68 -5.90
N TYR A 8 -4.55 10.63 -5.07
CA TYR A 8 -3.81 11.12 -3.91
C TYR A 8 -4.60 11.22 -2.59
N GLU A 9 -5.81 10.66 -2.53
CA GLU A 9 -6.65 10.72 -1.33
C GLU A 9 -6.44 9.51 -0.43
N LEU A 10 -6.63 9.71 0.87
CA LEU A 10 -6.64 8.65 1.87
C LEU A 10 -7.75 7.62 1.56
N PRO A 11 -7.61 6.37 2.02
CA PRO A 11 -8.61 5.36 1.71
C PRO A 11 -9.94 5.71 2.37
N VAL A 12 -11.01 5.69 1.58
CA VAL A 12 -12.37 6.00 2.04
C VAL A 12 -13.13 4.70 2.28
N CYS A 13 -13.86 4.63 3.39
CA CYS A 13 -14.76 3.52 3.66
C CYS A 13 -15.92 3.51 2.65
N GLU A 14 -16.09 2.43 1.89
CA GLU A 14 -17.22 2.29 0.95
C GLU A 14 -18.60 2.19 1.63
N TYR A 15 -18.69 1.84 2.92
CA TYR A 15 -19.98 1.78 3.65
C TYR A 15 -20.42 3.12 4.26
N CYS A 16 -19.51 3.80 4.96
CA CYS A 16 -19.85 5.02 5.71
C CYS A 16 -19.23 6.29 5.11
N HIS A 17 -18.48 6.17 4.01
CA HIS A 17 -17.80 7.26 3.32
C HIS A 17 -16.83 8.08 4.18
N GLU A 18 -16.43 7.52 5.32
CA GLU A 18 -15.43 8.14 6.21
C GLU A 18 -14.03 7.90 5.65
N GLU A 19 -13.22 8.96 5.62
CA GLU A 19 -11.80 8.88 5.27
C GLU A 19 -10.99 8.26 6.41
N TRP A 20 -10.14 7.30 6.07
CA TRP A 20 -9.24 6.72 7.05
C TRP A 20 -8.03 7.62 7.24
N SER A 21 -7.75 7.99 8.49
CA SER A 21 -6.49 8.67 8.79
C SER A 21 -5.28 7.82 8.38
N TRP A 22 -4.21 8.48 7.94
CA TRP A 22 -2.94 7.85 7.54
C TRP A 22 -2.44 6.81 8.56
N ARG A 23 -2.53 7.16 9.86
CA ARG A 23 -2.11 6.28 10.97
C ARG A 23 -2.94 5.01 11.06
N VAL A 24 -4.26 5.12 10.88
CA VAL A 24 -5.17 3.95 10.89
C VAL A 24 -4.88 3.06 9.70
N SER A 25 -4.73 3.64 8.50
CA SER A 25 -4.43 2.92 7.27
C SER A 25 -3.15 2.11 7.40
N ILE A 26 -2.06 2.72 7.87
CA ILE A 26 -0.81 1.99 8.12
C ILE A 26 -1.02 0.89 9.16
N LYS A 27 -1.61 1.21 10.32
CA LYS A 27 -1.84 0.21 11.37
C LYS A 27 -2.59 -1.01 10.86
N LYS A 28 -3.60 -0.81 10.00
CA LYS A 28 -4.43 -1.88 9.42
C LYS A 28 -3.69 -2.65 8.33
N MET A 29 -2.86 -1.98 7.51
CA MET A 29 -2.03 -2.64 6.49
C MET A 29 -0.95 -3.54 7.10
N PHE A 30 -0.43 -3.19 8.27
CA PHE A 30 0.53 -4.03 9.01
C PHE A 30 -0.12 -5.15 9.82
N THR A 31 -1.45 -5.18 9.91
CA THR A 31 -2.16 -6.35 10.45
C THR A 31 -2.17 -7.44 9.39
N LEU A 32 -1.74 -8.64 9.73
CA LEU A 32 -1.75 -9.82 8.84
C LEU A 32 -3.17 -10.27 8.41
N ASN A 33 -4.21 -9.63 8.95
CA ASN A 33 -5.59 -9.91 8.62
C ASN A 33 -5.96 -9.28 7.28
N ARG A 34 -6.55 -10.09 6.38
CA ARG A 34 -7.07 -9.61 5.08
C ARG A 34 -8.26 -8.67 5.23
N ALA A 35 -9.11 -8.94 6.23
CA ALA A 35 -10.22 -8.10 6.61
C ALA A 35 -9.72 -6.95 7.49
N MET A 36 -10.02 -5.72 7.07
CA MET A 36 -9.73 -4.51 7.81
C MET A 36 -11.05 -3.86 8.21
N SER A 37 -11.41 -3.96 9.49
CA SER A 37 -12.61 -3.32 10.02
C SER A 37 -12.43 -1.80 10.07
N CYS A 38 -13.40 -1.06 9.52
CA CYS A 38 -13.46 0.40 9.59
C CYS A 38 -13.59 0.88 11.05
N PRO A 39 -12.81 1.89 11.49
CA PRO A 39 -12.89 2.40 12.86
C PRO A 39 -14.20 3.10 13.20
N SER A 40 -14.90 3.67 12.21
CA SER A 40 -16.13 4.46 12.45
C SER A 40 -17.39 3.61 12.42
N CYS A 41 -17.52 2.70 11.43
CA CYS A 41 -18.74 1.89 11.27
C CYS A 41 -18.57 0.41 11.64
N GLY A 42 -17.35 -0.05 11.90
CA GLY A 42 -17.05 -1.44 12.27
C GLY A 42 -17.17 -2.46 11.14
N LYS A 43 -17.64 -2.06 9.95
CA LYS A 43 -17.76 -2.95 8.79
C LYS A 43 -16.39 -3.40 8.29
N GLU A 44 -16.29 -4.67 7.93
CA GLU A 44 -15.08 -5.25 7.36
C GLU A 44 -14.93 -4.87 5.89
N GLN A 45 -13.70 -4.52 5.52
CA GLN A 45 -13.32 -4.14 4.17
C GLN A 45 -12.00 -4.80 3.79
N TYR A 46 -11.82 -5.02 2.50
CA TYR A 46 -10.68 -5.72 1.96
C TYR A 46 -9.86 -4.80 1.08
N GLN A 47 -8.55 -5.04 1.03
CA GLN A 47 -7.68 -4.38 0.07
C GLN A 47 -7.97 -4.91 -1.34
N THR A 48 -8.26 -4.00 -2.27
CA THR A 48 -8.46 -4.35 -3.68
C THR A 48 -7.24 -5.05 -4.29
N ARG A 49 -7.47 -5.98 -5.21
CA ARG A 49 -6.40 -6.69 -5.94
C ARG A 49 -5.44 -5.72 -6.64
N LYS A 50 -5.96 -4.65 -7.25
CA LYS A 50 -5.14 -3.63 -7.93
C LYS A 50 -4.19 -2.93 -6.97
N SER A 51 -4.66 -2.59 -5.77
CA SER A 51 -3.82 -1.99 -4.71
C SER A 51 -2.72 -2.96 -4.29
N ARG A 52 -3.06 -4.24 -4.07
CA ARG A 52 -2.10 -5.29 -3.70
C ARG A 52 -1.02 -5.48 -4.76
N ILE A 53 -1.39 -5.55 -6.04
CA ILE A 53 -0.43 -5.70 -7.15
C ILE A 53 0.53 -4.51 -7.22
N ARG A 54 0.04 -3.27 -7.06
CA ARG A 54 0.92 -2.09 -7.03
C ARG A 54 1.92 -2.14 -5.88
N MET A 55 1.49 -2.60 -4.71
CA MET A 55 2.41 -2.80 -3.59
C MET A 55 3.46 -3.89 -3.89
N SER A 56 3.06 -5.00 -4.51
CA SER A 56 4.00 -6.04 -4.95
C SER A 56 5.00 -5.50 -5.98
N GLN A 57 4.58 -4.60 -6.87
CA GLN A 57 5.47 -3.95 -7.84
C GLN A 57 6.53 -3.06 -7.16
N LEU A 58 6.21 -2.38 -6.06
CA LEU A 58 7.19 -1.61 -5.28
C LEU A 58 8.27 -2.52 -4.67
N VAL A 59 7.88 -3.69 -4.18
CA VAL A 59 8.84 -4.69 -3.66
C VAL A 59 9.71 -5.23 -4.79
N LEU A 60 9.13 -5.49 -5.97
CA LEU A 60 9.90 -5.91 -7.15
C LEU A 60 10.92 -4.83 -7.57
N LEU A 61 10.50 -3.56 -7.58
CA LEU A 61 11.37 -2.43 -7.91
C LEU A 61 12.59 -2.33 -6.97
N SER A 62 12.42 -2.72 -5.71
CA SER A 62 13.49 -2.73 -4.72
C SER A 62 14.62 -3.72 -5.07
N ASN A 63 14.33 -4.74 -5.87
CA ASN A 63 15.35 -5.70 -6.34
C ASN A 63 16.20 -5.12 -7.49
N LEU A 64 15.74 -4.07 -8.17
CA LEU A 64 16.53 -3.40 -9.22
C LEU A 64 17.79 -2.74 -8.66
N VAL A 65 17.80 -2.36 -7.37
CA VAL A 65 18.99 -1.81 -6.71
C VAL A 65 20.17 -2.79 -6.78
N LEU A 66 19.91 -4.09 -6.60
CA LEU A 66 20.95 -5.12 -6.71
C LEU A 66 21.45 -5.28 -8.14
N LEU A 67 20.55 -5.19 -9.11
CA LEU A 67 20.91 -5.25 -10.53
C LEU A 67 21.78 -4.05 -10.92
N ILE A 68 21.44 -2.85 -10.46
CA ILE A 68 22.23 -1.64 -10.71
C ILE A 68 23.62 -1.76 -10.07
N ASN A 69 23.71 -2.26 -8.84
CA ASN A 69 25.00 -2.53 -8.18
C ASN A 69 25.89 -3.54 -8.94
N ALA A 70 25.32 -4.40 -9.80
CA ALA A 70 26.14 -5.27 -10.65
C ALA A 70 26.87 -4.52 -11.78
N PHE A 71 26.41 -3.32 -12.14
CA PHE A 71 27.02 -2.45 -13.16
C PHE A 71 27.83 -1.29 -12.57
N PHE A 72 27.60 -0.95 -11.31
CA PHE A 72 28.22 0.16 -10.61
C PHE A 72 28.79 -0.34 -9.28
N ASP A 73 30.08 -0.13 -9.05
CA ASP A 73 30.78 -0.58 -7.83
C ASP A 73 30.41 0.28 -6.61
N PHE A 74 29.16 0.21 -6.15
CA PHE A 74 28.71 0.93 -4.96
C PHE A 74 29.23 0.29 -3.68
N TYR A 75 29.56 1.12 -2.71
CA TYR A 75 29.89 0.64 -1.38
C TYR A 75 28.65 0.13 -0.64
N TRP A 76 28.85 -0.78 0.30
CA TRP A 76 27.76 -1.38 1.08
C TRP A 76 26.87 -0.35 1.79
N TRP A 77 27.43 0.77 2.24
CA TRP A 77 26.67 1.82 2.93
C TRP A 77 25.80 2.65 1.98
N GLU A 78 26.20 2.84 0.72
CA GLU A 78 25.39 3.51 -0.31
C GLU A 78 24.15 2.68 -0.63
N ILE A 79 24.35 1.35 -0.79
CA ILE A 79 23.28 0.39 -0.99
C ILE A 79 22.29 0.42 0.18
N VAL A 80 22.80 0.42 1.42
CA VAL A 80 21.96 0.51 2.62
C VAL A 80 21.15 1.81 2.63
N LEU A 81 21.75 2.95 2.31
CA LEU A 81 21.05 4.23 2.24
C LEU A 81 19.95 4.23 1.17
N MET A 82 20.21 3.65 0.00
CA MET A 82 19.19 3.50 -1.06
C MET A 82 18.01 2.65 -0.59
N TYR A 83 18.26 1.52 0.08
CA TYR A 83 17.19 0.68 0.63
C TYR A 83 16.38 1.41 1.70
N VAL A 84 17.04 2.12 2.62
CA VAL A 84 16.34 2.93 3.62
C VAL A 84 15.46 3.99 2.95
N ALA A 85 15.96 4.69 1.93
CA ALA A 85 15.18 5.68 1.18
C ALA A 85 13.94 5.06 0.49
N ILE A 86 14.09 3.89 -0.14
CA ILE A 86 12.99 3.16 -0.79
C ILE A 86 11.94 2.74 0.25
N ILE A 87 12.38 2.18 1.39
CA ILE A 87 11.49 1.77 2.46
C ILE A 87 10.71 2.97 3.00
N VAL A 88 11.39 4.05 3.37
CA VAL A 88 10.76 5.27 3.90
C VAL A 88 9.74 5.84 2.90
N THR A 89 10.11 5.94 1.63
CA THR A 89 9.21 6.41 0.58
C THR A 89 8.00 5.47 0.42
N GLY A 90 8.22 4.16 0.44
CA GLY A 90 7.17 3.14 0.38
C GLY A 90 6.17 3.24 1.54
N PHE A 91 6.65 3.47 2.76
CA PHE A 91 5.82 3.69 3.94
C PHE A 91 4.95 4.95 3.81
N ILE A 92 5.51 6.04 3.30
CA ILE A 92 4.77 7.29 3.08
C ILE A 92 3.68 7.08 2.01
N LEU A 93 4.01 6.37 0.93
CA LEU A 93 3.13 6.17 -0.23
C LEU A 93 2.10 5.03 -0.06
N MET A 94 2.32 4.10 0.87
CA MET A 94 1.45 2.95 1.14
C MET A 94 -0.04 3.32 1.29
N PRO A 95 -0.42 4.24 2.21
CA PRO A 95 -1.83 4.54 2.44
C PRO A 95 -2.52 5.21 1.25
N TYR A 96 -1.78 5.97 0.44
CA TYR A 96 -2.31 6.57 -0.79
C TYR A 96 -2.55 5.54 -1.90
N ASN A 97 -1.82 4.41 -1.85
CA ASN A 97 -2.03 3.29 -2.75
C ASN A 97 -3.04 2.28 -2.22
N LEU A 98 -3.49 2.41 -0.97
CA LEU A 98 -4.48 1.55 -0.37
C LEU A 98 -5.86 1.88 -0.91
N LYS A 99 -6.52 0.89 -1.50
CA LYS A 99 -7.92 1.00 -1.92
C LYS A 99 -8.73 -0.09 -1.26
N LEU A 100 -9.81 0.32 -0.61
CA LEU A 100 -10.73 -0.54 0.10
C LEU A 100 -11.90 -0.93 -0.81
N GLN A 101 -12.37 -2.16 -0.66
CA GLN A 101 -13.60 -2.66 -1.26
C GLN A 101 -14.33 -3.56 -0.25
N ASN A 102 -15.65 -3.61 -0.36
CA ASN A 102 -16.49 -4.40 0.56
C ASN A 102 -16.53 -5.91 0.22
N ASP A 103 -16.31 -6.26 -1.05
CA ASP A 103 -16.44 -7.62 -1.56
C ASP A 103 -15.10 -8.37 -1.46
N GLU A 104 -15.09 -9.50 -0.73
CA GLU A 104 -13.93 -10.38 -0.61
C GLU A 104 -13.71 -11.25 -1.86
N ASP A 105 -14.78 -11.60 -2.57
CA ASP A 105 -14.71 -12.50 -3.72
C ASP A 105 -14.04 -11.82 -4.91
N LEU A 106 -14.20 -10.50 -5.06
CA LEU A 106 -13.43 -9.69 -6.04
C LEU A 106 -11.90 -9.76 -5.83
N ASN A 107 -11.44 -10.30 -4.70
CA ASN A 107 -10.02 -10.48 -4.37
C ASN A 107 -9.46 -11.81 -4.88
N LEU A 108 -10.33 -12.79 -5.15
CA LEU A 108 -9.97 -14.21 -5.25
C LEU A 108 -9.82 -14.72 -6.70
N TRP A 109 -10.08 -13.89 -7.72
CA TRP A 109 -9.92 -14.20 -9.16
C TRP A 109 -9.13 -13.12 -9.94
#